data_AF-A0A8X8AF87-F1
#
_entry.id   AF-A0A8X8AF87-F1
#
_cell.length_a   1.000
_cell.length_b   1.000
_cell.length_c   1.000
_cell.angle_alpha   90.00
_cell.angle_beta   90.00
_cell.angle_gamma   90.00
#
_symmetry.space_group_name_H-M   'P 1'
#
loop_
_entity.id
_entity.type
_entity.pdbx_description
1 polymer ?
#
loop_
_entity_poly.entity_id
_entity_poly.type
_entity_poly.pdbx_seq_one_letter_code
_entity_poly.pdbx_strand_id
1 'polypeptide(L)'
;MAELPINLLPNEASPAWMNKGDNAWQLTAATLVGLQSVPGLVILYGNGWLAKRGIIDYSGGYVFHLSSAVAGFTAAYWVGPRTNKDRERFPPNNIILMLAGAGLLWTGWSGFNGGDPYTVSTDASLAVLNTHVWTATPVC
;
A
#
# COMPACT_ATOMS: atom_id res chain seq x y z
N MET A 1 34.49 -11.54 -0.35
CA MET A 1 33.55 -10.42 -0.61
C MET A 1 33.21 -10.50 -2.07
N ALA A 2 31.94 -10.72 -2.44
CA ALA A 2 31.57 -10.74 -3.85
C ALA A 2 31.71 -9.32 -4.40
N GLU A 3 32.51 -9.13 -5.45
CA GLU A 3 32.62 -7.83 -6.11
C GLU A 3 31.29 -7.49 -6.79
N LEU A 4 30.83 -6.26 -6.61
CA LEU A 4 29.62 -5.79 -7.28
C LEU A 4 29.88 -5.66 -8.79
N PRO A 5 28.92 -6.04 -9.65
CA PRO A 5 29.05 -5.79 -11.08
C PRO A 5 29.29 -4.30 -11.35
N ILE A 6 30.07 -3.98 -12.40
CA ILE A 6 30.54 -2.62 -12.72
C ILE A 6 29.40 -1.58 -12.74
N ASN A 7 28.22 -1.98 -13.19
CA ASN A 7 27.00 -1.16 -13.29
C ASN A 7 26.44 -0.74 -11.91
N LEU A 8 26.80 -1.46 -10.84
CA LEU A 8 26.37 -1.22 -9.47
C LEU A 8 27.37 -0.37 -8.68
N LEU A 9 28.58 -0.15 -9.20
CA LEU A 9 29.58 0.69 -8.54
C LEU A 9 29.14 2.17 -8.48
N PRO A 10 29.59 2.92 -7.47
CA PRO A 10 29.34 4.35 -7.41
C PRO A 10 30.01 5.11 -8.56
N ASN A 11 29.33 6.13 -9.08
CA ASN A 11 29.85 7.06 -10.10
C ASN A 11 29.25 8.46 -9.88
N GLU A 12 29.53 9.45 -10.73
CA GLU A 12 29.00 10.81 -10.57
C GLU A 12 27.46 10.86 -10.55
N ALA A 13 26.78 10.01 -11.33
CA ALA A 13 25.32 9.90 -11.36
C ALA A 13 24.74 9.05 -10.21
N SER A 14 25.59 8.30 -9.49
CA SER A 14 25.23 7.37 -8.42
C SER A 14 26.28 7.42 -7.30
N PRO A 15 26.38 8.53 -6.54
CA PRO A 15 27.30 8.61 -5.40
C PRO A 15 27.06 7.51 -4.36
N ALA A 16 28.07 7.19 -3.56
CA ALA A 16 28.06 6.02 -2.67
C ALA A 16 26.96 6.05 -1.58
N TRP A 17 26.43 7.22 -1.24
CA TRP A 17 25.31 7.39 -0.31
C TRP A 17 23.94 7.18 -0.97
N MET A 18 23.88 7.07 -2.30
CA MET A 18 22.65 7.00 -3.08
C MET A 18 22.49 5.60 -3.68
N ASN A 19 21.66 4.78 -3.03
CA ASN A 19 21.41 3.41 -3.43
C ASN A 19 20.50 3.36 -4.67
N LYS A 20 20.98 2.70 -5.74
CA LYS A 20 20.23 2.57 -6.99
C LYS A 20 18.91 1.80 -6.85
N GLY A 21 18.87 0.81 -5.96
CA GLY A 21 17.64 0.06 -5.64
C GLY A 21 16.61 0.93 -4.95
N ASP A 22 17.02 1.73 -3.96
CA ASP A 22 16.12 2.64 -3.23
C ASP A 22 15.54 3.70 -4.17
N ASN A 23 16.37 4.28 -5.04
CA ASN A 23 15.92 5.25 -6.04
C ASN A 23 14.98 4.62 -7.07
N ALA A 24 15.33 3.45 -7.60
CA ALA A 24 14.48 2.73 -8.55
C ALA A 24 13.11 2.41 -7.92
N TRP A 25 13.10 2.00 -6.65
CA TRP A 25 11.87 1.75 -5.90
C TRP A 25 11.06 3.03 -5.70
N GLN A 26 11.67 4.14 -5.26
CA GLN A 26 10.96 5.39 -5.05
C GLN A 26 10.30 5.91 -6.33
N LEU A 27 11.03 5.89 -7.45
CA LEU A 27 10.50 6.31 -8.76
C LEU A 27 9.37 5.39 -9.23
N THR A 28 9.55 4.08 -9.09
CA THR A 28 8.53 3.08 -9.48
C THR A 28 7.28 3.23 -8.62
N ALA A 29 7.42 3.32 -7.30
CA ALA A 29 6.32 3.48 -6.36
C ALA A 29 5.56 4.78 -6.60
N ALA A 30 6.26 5.92 -6.75
CA ALA A 30 5.63 7.20 -7.04
C ALA A 30 4.84 7.17 -8.36
N THR A 31 5.41 6.53 -9.39
CA THR A 31 4.75 6.38 -10.70
C THR A 31 3.51 5.49 -10.59
N LEU A 32 3.62 4.31 -9.95
CA LEU A 32 2.49 3.39 -9.78
C LEU A 32 1.36 4.04 -8.98
N VAL A 33 1.68 4.73 -7.87
CA VAL A 33 0.70 5.45 -7.06
C VAL A 33 0.04 6.57 -7.86
N GLY A 34 0.81 7.39 -8.58
CA GLY A 34 0.25 8.47 -9.40
C GLY A 34 -0.68 7.94 -10.50
N LEU A 35 -0.24 6.91 -11.23
CA LEU A 35 -1.00 6.33 -12.33
C LEU A 35 -2.23 5.54 -11.89
N GLN A 36 -2.22 4.94 -10.69
CA GLN A 36 -3.39 4.20 -10.18
C GLN A 36 -4.40 5.11 -9.46
N SER A 37 -3.92 6.03 -8.62
CA SER A 37 -4.78 6.80 -7.73
C SER A 37 -5.55 7.86 -8.50
N VAL A 38 -4.92 8.58 -9.44
CA VAL A 38 -5.61 9.67 -10.16
C VAL A 38 -6.80 9.16 -10.99
N PRO A 39 -6.65 8.13 -11.85
CA PRO A 39 -7.80 7.60 -12.60
C PRO A 39 -8.85 6.96 -11.69
N GLY A 40 -8.42 6.21 -10.66
CA GLY A 40 -9.34 5.59 -9.70
C GLY A 40 -10.22 6.62 -8.99
N LEU A 41 -9.59 7.67 -8.46
CA LEU A 41 -10.29 8.79 -7.81
C LEU A 41 -11.26 9.48 -8.79
N VAL A 42 -10.85 9.77 -10.03
CA VAL A 42 -11.73 10.44 -11.01
C VAL A 42 -12.92 9.55 -11.40
N ILE A 43 -12.68 8.26 -11.62
CA ILE A 43 -13.71 7.33 -12.11
C ILE A 43 -14.77 7.03 -11.05
N LEU A 44 -14.36 6.89 -9.78
CA LEU A 44 -15.24 6.47 -8.67
C LEU A 44 -15.69 7.62 -7.77
N TYR A 45 -14.85 8.64 -7.53
CA TYR A 45 -15.19 9.78 -6.66
C TYR A 45 -15.45 11.08 -7.42
N GLY A 46 -14.81 11.27 -8.59
CA GLY A 46 -14.96 12.46 -9.43
C GLY A 46 -16.23 12.49 -10.28
N ASN A 47 -17.30 11.78 -9.87
CA ASN A 47 -18.50 11.58 -10.69
C ASN A 47 -18.20 11.00 -12.09
N GLY A 48 -17.25 10.06 -12.15
CA GLY A 48 -16.88 9.36 -13.38
C GLY A 48 -17.89 8.30 -13.81
N TRP A 49 -17.54 7.53 -14.83
CA TRP A 49 -18.48 6.60 -15.46
C TRP A 49 -18.89 5.42 -14.57
N LEU A 50 -18.03 4.96 -13.65
CA LEU A 50 -18.39 3.89 -12.70
C LEU A 50 -19.32 4.39 -11.62
N ALA A 51 -19.07 5.59 -11.08
CA ALA A 51 -19.98 6.25 -10.15
C ALA A 51 -21.38 6.42 -10.77
N LYS A 52 -21.46 6.87 -12.03
CA LYS A 52 -22.73 7.00 -12.77
C LYS A 52 -23.46 5.68 -13.03
N ARG A 53 -22.76 4.55 -12.98
CA ARG A 53 -23.36 3.21 -13.07
C ARG A 53 -23.79 2.66 -11.71
N GLY A 54 -23.65 3.44 -10.64
CA GLY A 54 -24.04 3.06 -9.28
C GLY A 54 -23.02 2.18 -8.56
N ILE A 55 -21.76 2.13 -9.03
CA ILE A 55 -20.70 1.47 -8.25
C ILE A 55 -20.37 2.34 -7.04
N ILE A 56 -20.39 1.72 -5.87
CA ILE A 56 -20.12 2.36 -4.58
C ILE A 56 -18.76 1.86 -4.08
N ASP A 57 -17.92 2.81 -3.66
CA ASP A 57 -16.63 2.53 -3.05
C ASP A 57 -16.44 3.44 -1.83
N TYR A 58 -16.95 3.06 -0.65
CA TYR A 58 -17.04 3.96 0.51
C TYR A 58 -15.66 4.51 0.93
N SER A 59 -14.72 3.63 1.29
CA SER A 59 -13.36 3.98 1.76
C SER A 59 -12.25 3.53 0.80
N GLY A 60 -12.53 3.40 -0.49
CA GLY A 60 -11.49 3.12 -1.50
C GLY A 60 -10.99 1.68 -1.53
N GLY A 61 -11.91 0.73 -1.33
CA GLY A 61 -11.68 -0.69 -1.57
C GLY A 61 -11.25 -0.98 -3.02
N TYR A 62 -11.80 -0.26 -4.01
CA TYR A 62 -11.29 -0.36 -5.39
C TYR A 62 -10.11 0.56 -5.62
N VAL A 63 -10.24 1.84 -5.25
CA VAL A 63 -9.26 2.89 -5.59
C VAL A 63 -7.90 2.67 -4.94
N PHE A 64 -7.86 2.20 -3.69
CA PHE A 64 -6.62 2.02 -2.94
C PHE A 64 -6.27 0.54 -2.72
N HIS A 65 -7.22 -0.28 -2.27
CA HIS A 65 -6.88 -1.62 -1.77
C HIS A 65 -6.69 -2.62 -2.91
N LEU A 66 -7.67 -2.71 -3.81
CA LEU A 66 -7.58 -3.57 -4.99
C LEU A 66 -6.45 -3.12 -5.92
N SER A 67 -6.33 -1.82 -6.19
CA SER A 67 -5.30 -1.27 -7.07
C SER A 67 -3.88 -1.57 -6.53
N SER A 68 -3.62 -1.30 -5.25
CA SER A 68 -2.31 -1.57 -4.63
C SER A 68 -2.01 -3.07 -4.54
N ALA A 69 -3.02 -3.92 -4.33
CA ALA A 69 -2.85 -5.37 -4.37
C ALA A 69 -2.43 -5.86 -5.76
N VAL A 70 -3.10 -5.39 -6.82
CA VAL A 70 -2.75 -5.72 -8.21
C VAL A 70 -1.37 -5.18 -8.58
N ALA A 71 -1.04 -3.94 -8.18
CA ALA A 71 0.26 -3.34 -8.41
C ALA A 71 1.38 -4.10 -7.68
N GLY A 72 1.19 -4.43 -6.41
CA GLY A 72 2.14 -5.19 -5.60
C GLY A 72 2.37 -6.60 -6.13
N PHE A 73 1.30 -7.29 -6.54
CA PHE A 73 1.39 -8.61 -7.16
C PHE A 73 2.16 -8.56 -8.49
N THR A 74 1.84 -7.58 -9.34
CA THR A 74 2.52 -7.38 -10.63
C THR A 74 4.00 -7.05 -10.41
N ALA A 75 4.31 -6.15 -9.47
CA ALA A 75 5.69 -5.81 -9.12
C ALA A 75 6.47 -7.02 -8.60
N ALA A 76 5.86 -7.85 -7.73
CA ALA A 76 6.49 -9.06 -7.22
C ALA A 76 6.81 -10.07 -8.34
N TYR A 77 5.92 -10.19 -9.34
CA TYR A 77 6.16 -11.03 -10.51
C TYR A 77 7.38 -10.54 -11.33
N TRP A 78 7.48 -9.24 -11.58
CA TRP A 78 8.59 -8.67 -12.37
C TRP A 78 9.93 -8.62 -11.62
N VAL A 79 9.92 -8.33 -10.32
CA VAL A 79 11.13 -8.34 -9.48
C VAL A 79 11.69 -9.75 -9.32
N GLY A 80 10.80 -10.75 -9.32
CA GLY A 80 11.16 -12.15 -9.17
C GLY A 80 11.33 -12.58 -7.70
N PRO A 81 11.55 -13.88 -7.47
CA PRO A 81 11.60 -14.46 -6.13
C PRO A 81 12.86 -14.02 -5.35
N ARG A 82 12.72 -13.96 -4.02
CA ARG A 82 13.85 -13.80 -3.09
C ARG A 82 14.84 -14.96 -3.20
N THR A 83 16.04 -14.76 -2.67
CA THR A 83 17.10 -15.79 -2.68
C THR A 83 16.65 -17.06 -1.95
N ASN A 84 17.21 -18.23 -2.31
CA ASN A 84 16.81 -19.51 -1.71
C ASN A 84 17.00 -19.53 -0.18
N LYS A 85 18.10 -18.93 0.32
CA LYS A 85 18.36 -18.80 1.76
C LYS A 85 17.21 -18.10 2.49
N ASP A 86 16.72 -16.99 1.92
CA ASP A 86 15.62 -16.23 2.52
C ASP A 86 14.29 -16.97 2.39
N ARG A 87 14.12 -17.81 1.36
CA ARG A 87 12.89 -18.62 1.16
C ARG A 87 12.81 -19.79 2.13
N GLU A 88 13.95 -20.35 2.53
CA GLU A 88 14.01 -21.45 3.51
C GLU A 88 13.78 -20.94 4.94
N ARG A 89 14.28 -19.76 5.29
CA ARG A 89 14.12 -19.20 6.64
C ARG A 89 14.10 -17.67 6.64
N PHE A 90 12.92 -17.10 6.92
CA PHE A 90 12.71 -15.65 7.01
C PHE A 90 12.04 -15.24 8.34
N PRO A 91 12.75 -15.32 9.49
CA PRO A 91 12.18 -14.89 10.76
C PRO A 91 12.02 -13.36 10.78
N PRO A 92 10.92 -12.84 11.34
CA PRO A 92 10.79 -11.41 11.57
C PRO A 92 11.89 -10.93 12.53
N ASN A 93 12.53 -9.82 12.18
CA ASN A 93 13.60 -9.23 12.99
C ASN A 93 13.08 -8.55 14.27
N ASN A 94 11.83 -8.03 14.24
CA ASN A 94 11.21 -7.36 15.39
C ASN A 94 9.68 -7.46 15.33
N ILE A 95 9.12 -8.42 16.07
CA ILE A 95 7.66 -8.63 16.13
C ILE A 95 6.97 -7.48 16.89
N ILE A 96 7.64 -6.89 17.89
CA ILE A 96 7.05 -5.78 18.67
C ILE A 96 6.83 -4.56 17.77
N LEU A 97 7.78 -4.26 16.89
CA LEU A 97 7.63 -3.16 15.93
C LEU A 97 6.50 -3.46 14.92
N MET A 98 6.38 -4.70 14.45
CA MET A 98 5.26 -5.12 13.58
C MET A 98 3.91 -4.90 14.27
N LEU A 99 3.77 -5.32 15.52
CA LEU A 99 2.53 -5.16 16.30
C LEU A 99 2.22 -3.69 16.58
N ALA A 100 3.25 -2.87 16.86
CA ALA A 100 3.07 -1.43 16.98
C ALA A 100 2.56 -0.81 15.67
N GLY A 101 3.11 -1.22 14.52
CA GLY A 101 2.62 -0.82 13.20
C GLY A 101 1.18 -1.25 12.94
N ALA A 102 0.81 -2.48 13.30
CA ALA A 102 -0.56 -2.96 13.17
C ALA A 102 -1.55 -2.17 14.05
N GLY A 103 -1.16 -1.80 15.28
CA GLY A 103 -1.96 -0.95 16.16
C GLY A 103 -2.16 0.47 15.62
N LEU A 104 -1.09 1.07 15.08
CA LEU A 104 -1.17 2.37 14.38
C LEU A 104 -2.04 2.31 13.13
N LEU A 105 -1.94 1.21 12.38
CA LEU A 105 -2.76 0.99 11.20
C LEU A 105 -4.24 0.91 11.57
N TRP A 106 -4.60 0.11 12.57
CA TRP A 106 -5.99 -0.01 13.03
C TRP A 106 -6.53 1.33 13.52
N THR A 107 -5.81 2.02 14.39
CA THR A 107 -6.25 3.35 14.88
C THR A 107 -6.40 4.37 13.76
N GLY A 108 -5.46 4.38 12.80
CA GLY A 108 -5.57 5.21 11.59
C GLY A 108 -6.76 4.82 10.71
N TRP A 109 -7.09 3.53 10.62
CA TRP A 109 -8.18 3.01 9.82
C TRP A 109 -9.56 3.48 10.30
N SER A 110 -9.73 3.65 11.62
CA SER A 110 -10.94 4.24 12.19
C SER A 110 -11.15 5.67 11.69
N GLY A 111 -10.07 6.45 11.54
CA GLY A 111 -10.13 7.79 10.94
C GLY A 111 -10.32 7.75 9.43
N PHE A 112 -9.70 6.78 8.75
CA PHE A 112 -9.81 6.59 7.30
C PHE A 112 -11.26 6.31 6.88
N ASN A 113 -11.91 5.31 7.48
CA ASN A 113 -13.30 4.98 7.17
C ASN A 113 -14.29 5.97 7.80
N GLY A 114 -14.06 6.38 9.06
CA GLY A 114 -14.95 7.30 9.77
C GLY A 114 -14.94 8.73 9.21
N GLY A 115 -13.88 9.10 8.48
CA GLY A 115 -13.70 10.43 7.89
C GLY A 115 -14.30 10.59 6.50
N ASP A 116 -14.67 9.50 5.82
CA ASP A 116 -15.24 9.52 4.46
C ASP A 116 -16.46 10.44 4.26
N PRO A 117 -17.41 10.58 5.20
CA PRO A 117 -18.53 11.49 5.00
C PRO A 117 -18.14 12.98 5.15
N TYR A 118 -16.89 13.29 5.51
CA TYR A 118 -16.37 14.64 5.77
C TYR A 118 -17.13 15.44 6.84
N THR A 119 -17.94 14.75 7.65
CA THR A 119 -18.76 15.34 8.71
C THR A 119 -19.02 14.33 9.82
N VAL A 120 -19.23 14.84 11.04
CA VAL A 120 -19.61 14.02 12.18
C VAL A 120 -21.10 13.68 12.05
N SER A 121 -21.39 12.42 11.74
CA SER A 121 -22.74 11.94 11.48
C SER A 121 -22.96 10.52 11.97
N THR A 122 -24.20 10.04 11.85
CA THR A 122 -24.53 8.63 12.07
C THR A 122 -23.79 7.72 11.10
N ASP A 123 -23.57 8.16 9.85
CA ASP A 123 -22.80 7.41 8.86
C ASP A 123 -21.34 7.23 9.29
N ALA A 124 -20.68 8.29 9.74
CA ALA A 124 -19.33 8.22 10.30
C ALA A 124 -19.25 7.24 11.48
N SER A 125 -20.25 7.28 12.37
CA SER A 125 -20.31 6.38 13.53
C SER A 125 -20.50 4.91 13.12
N LEU A 126 -21.34 4.65 12.12
CA LEU A 126 -21.55 3.31 11.57
C LEU A 126 -20.29 2.80 10.86
N ALA A 127 -19.59 3.65 10.12
CA ALA A 127 -18.34 3.30 9.46
C ALA A 127 -17.27 2.88 10.48
N VAL A 128 -17.11 3.64 11.57
CA VAL A 128 -16.18 3.29 12.66
C VAL A 128 -16.59 1.98 13.35
N LEU A 129 -17.88 1.81 13.67
CA LEU A 129 -18.38 0.58 14.27
C LEU A 129 -18.10 -0.63 13.38
N ASN A 130 -18.47 -0.55 12.11
CA ASN A 130 -18.24 -1.61 11.13
C ASN A 130 -16.74 -1.93 11.02
N THR A 131 -15.87 -0.92 11.04
CA THR A 131 -14.40 -1.12 10.97
C THR A 131 -13.89 -1.99 12.11
N HIS A 132 -14.36 -1.77 13.34
CA HIS A 132 -13.96 -2.57 14.49
C HIS A 132 -14.51 -3.99 14.43
N VAL A 133 -15.78 -4.14 14.04
CA VAL A 133 -16.44 -5.45 13.93
C VAL A 133 -15.74 -6.30 12.88
N TRP A 134 -15.56 -5.78 11.66
CA TRP A 134 -14.93 -6.51 10.56
C TRP A 134 -13.46 -6.85 10.81
N THR A 135 -12.74 -6.04 11.59
CA THR A 135 -11.36 -6.34 11.99
C THR A 135 -11.30 -7.45 13.05
N ALA A 136 -12.28 -7.51 13.96
CA ALA A 136 -12.30 -8.49 15.04
C ALA A 136 -12.69 -9.90 14.57
N THR A 137 -13.64 -10.03 13.64
CA THR A 137 -14.15 -11.34 13.19
C THR A 137 -13.09 -12.30 12.62
N PRO A 138 -12.16 -11.88 11.73
CA PRO A 138 -11.14 -12.77 11.17
C PRO A 138 -9.95 -13.04 12.12
N VAL A 139 -9.87 -12.36 13.27
CA VAL A 139 -8.83 -12.59 14.29
C VAL A 139 -9.25 -13.71 15.27
N CYS A 140 -10.51 -14.14 15.22
CA CYS A 140 -11.02 -15.36 15.85
C CYS A 140 -11.00 -16.54 14.87
#